data_AF-A0A435B1M0-F1
#
_entry.id   AF-A0A435B1M0-F1
#
_cell.length_a   1.000
_cell.length_b   1.000
_cell.length_c   1.000
_cell.angle_alpha   90.00
_cell.angle_beta   90.00
_cell.angle_gamma   90.00
#
_symmetry.space_group_name_H-M   'P 1'
#
loop_
_entity.id
_entity.type
_entity.pdbx_description
1 polymer ?
#
loop_
_entity_poly.entity_id
_entity_poly.type
_entity_poly.pdbx_seq_one_letter_code
_entity_poly.pdbx_strand_id
1 'polypeptide(L)'
;DGCAIVDSLERILMENLAWDGWFAKNGLPYLSLTYEQIQQDPRASLKQIARLADTELTWGTNIESGLEIQRDTINDEWRERFLSEYADPSSFWHRPRHFRGFLKN
;
A
#
# COMPACT_ATOMS: atom_id res chain seq x y z
N ASP A 1 21.57 -0.85 5.30
CA ASP A 1 20.28 -0.69 4.59
C ASP A 1 19.29 -1.78 4.98
N GLY A 2 19.69 -3.06 5.01
CA GLY A 2 18.82 -4.20 5.31
C GLY A 2 17.90 -4.05 6.52
N CYS A 3 18.44 -3.77 7.72
CA CYS A 3 17.60 -3.56 8.92
C CYS A 3 16.62 -2.39 8.77
N ALA A 4 17.02 -1.28 8.17
CA ALA A 4 16.14 -0.13 7.95
C ALA A 4 15.01 -0.44 6.95
N ILE A 5 15.27 -1.31 5.97
CA ILE A 5 14.26 -1.83 5.05
C ILE A 5 13.28 -2.75 5.80
N VAL A 6 13.76 -3.65 6.67
CA VAL A 6 12.89 -4.48 7.53
C VAL A 6 11.97 -3.61 8.39
N ASP A 7 12.54 -2.65 9.12
CA ASP A 7 11.78 -1.77 10.02
C ASP A 7 10.71 -0.97 9.24
N SER A 8 11.07 -0.49 8.06
CA SER A 8 10.14 0.24 7.18
C SER A 8 9.03 -0.66 6.64
N LEU A 9 9.35 -1.90 6.24
CA LEU A 9 8.36 -2.88 5.79
C LEU A 9 7.40 -3.28 6.91
N GLU A 10 7.91 -3.55 8.11
CA GLU A 10 7.07 -3.87 9.27
C GLU A 10 6.11 -2.73 9.58
N ARG A 11 6.59 -1.48 9.56
CA ARG A 11 5.76 -0.30 9.79
C ARG A 11 4.64 -0.18 8.74
N ILE A 12 4.97 -0.26 7.44
CA ILE A 12 3.98 -0.17 6.35
C ILE A 12 2.95 -1.30 6.46
N LEU A 13 3.39 -2.52 6.75
CA LEU A 13 2.48 -3.67 6.92
C LEU A 13 1.53 -3.49 8.11
N MET A 14 2.02 -2.99 9.25
CA MET A 14 1.17 -2.75 10.41
C MET A 14 0.19 -1.60 10.17
N GLU A 15 0.59 -0.53 9.48
CA GLU A 15 -0.27 0.59 9.10
C GLU A 15 -1.39 0.13 8.15
N ASN A 16 -1.06 -0.65 7.10
CA ASN A 16 -2.06 -1.20 6.19
C ASN A 16 -3.03 -2.16 6.89
N LEU A 17 -2.52 -3.06 7.75
CA LEU A 17 -3.35 -3.98 8.52
C LEU A 17 -4.31 -3.25 9.46
N ALA A 18 -3.88 -2.12 10.04
CA ALA A 18 -4.74 -1.31 10.90
C ALA A 18 -5.90 -0.70 10.11
N TRP A 19 -5.64 -0.17 8.91
CA TRP A 19 -6.68 0.32 8.01
C TRP A 19 -7.64 -0.80 7.57
N ASP A 20 -7.12 -1.94 7.12
CA ASP A 20 -7.94 -3.09 6.70
C ASP A 20 -8.88 -3.55 7.83
N GLY A 21 -8.34 -3.69 9.05
CA GLY A 21 -9.11 -4.06 10.22
C GLY A 21 -10.19 -3.04 10.58
N TRP A 22 -9.87 -1.74 10.48
CA TRP A 22 -10.82 -0.68 10.77
C TRP A 22 -11.95 -0.63 9.73
N PHE A 23 -11.65 -0.69 8.43
CA PHE A 23 -12.68 -0.72 7.38
C PHE A 23 -13.59 -1.95 7.51
N ALA A 24 -13.01 -3.14 7.71
CA ALA A 24 -13.77 -4.38 7.88
C ALA A 24 -14.70 -4.33 9.10
N LYS A 25 -14.21 -3.79 10.23
CA LYS A 25 -15.01 -3.65 11.46
C LYS A 25 -16.20 -2.69 11.29
N ASN A 26 -16.04 -1.63 10.52
CA ASN A 26 -17.05 -0.58 10.39
C ASN A 26 -17.96 -0.76 9.16
N GLY A 27 -17.71 -1.75 8.30
CA GLY A 27 -18.55 -2.04 7.13
C GLY A 27 -18.60 -0.90 6.11
N LEU A 28 -17.57 -0.05 6.08
CA LEU A 28 -17.52 1.10 5.20
C LEU A 28 -17.00 0.70 3.82
N PRO A 29 -17.63 1.17 2.72
CA PRO A 29 -17.07 0.99 1.39
C PRO A 29 -15.77 1.78 1.29
N TYR A 30 -14.73 1.15 0.78
CA TYR A 30 -13.44 1.78 0.53
C TYR A 30 -12.93 1.39 -0.85
N LEU A 31 -12.07 2.24 -1.40
CA LEU A 31 -11.36 1.99 -2.64
C LEU A 31 -9.88 1.81 -2.32
N SER A 32 -9.31 0.70 -2.73
CA SER A 32 -7.87 0.46 -2.68
C SER A 32 -7.25 0.86 -4.01
N LEU A 33 -6.37 1.87 -3.97
CA LEU A 33 -5.54 2.28 -5.10
C LEU A 33 -4.07 2.13 -4.72
N THR A 34 -3.27 1.60 -5.63
CA THR A 34 -1.82 1.63 -5.49
C THR A 34 -1.24 2.86 -6.17
N TYR A 35 -0.03 3.23 -5.74
CA TYR A 35 0.75 4.28 -6.38
C TYR A 35 0.89 4.04 -7.90
N GLU A 36 1.18 2.80 -8.30
CA GLU A 36 1.38 2.42 -9.70
C GLU A 36 0.10 2.57 -10.52
N GLN A 37 -1.07 2.27 -9.94
CA GLN A 37 -2.36 2.45 -10.63
C GLN A 37 -2.63 3.93 -10.91
N ILE A 38 -2.37 4.80 -9.93
CA ILE A 38 -2.54 6.25 -10.07
C ILE A 38 -1.54 6.80 -11.09
N GLN A 39 -0.29 6.33 -11.06
CA GLN A 39 0.76 6.77 -11.98
C GLN A 39 0.47 6.34 -13.42
N GLN A 40 0.01 5.10 -13.62
CA GLN A 40 -0.20 4.53 -14.94
C GLN A 40 -1.47 5.07 -15.62
N ASP A 41 -2.56 5.20 -14.87
CA ASP A 41 -3.83 5.73 -15.40
C ASP A 41 -4.55 6.58 -14.33
N PRO A 42 -4.16 7.87 -14.20
CA PRO A 42 -4.79 8.80 -13.29
C PRO A 42 -6.29 8.94 -13.57
N ARG A 43 -6.68 8.86 -14.84
CA ARG A 43 -8.06 9.02 -15.28
C ARG A 43 -8.92 7.83 -14.85
N ALA A 44 -8.43 6.60 -14.97
CA ALA A 44 -9.13 5.42 -14.47
C ALA A 44 -9.27 5.47 -12.94
N SER A 45 -8.21 5.87 -12.24
CA SER A 45 -8.23 6.02 -10.78
C SER A 45 -9.27 7.07 -10.33
N LEU A 46 -9.33 8.22 -11.00
CA LEU A 46 -10.35 9.24 -10.74
C LEU A 46 -11.77 8.73 -10.99
N LYS A 47 -12.00 7.95 -12.07
CA LYS A 47 -13.32 7.33 -12.32
C LYS A 47 -13.73 6.40 -11.18
N GLN A 48 -12.79 5.66 -10.60
CA GLN A 48 -13.09 4.79 -9.45
C GLN A 48 -13.44 5.60 -8.21
N ILE A 49 -12.71 6.69 -7.94
CA ILE A 49 -13.02 7.63 -6.84
C ILE A 49 -14.41 8.24 -7.04
N ALA A 50 -14.72 8.71 -8.25
CA ALA A 50 -16.00 9.33 -8.55
C ALA A 50 -17.19 8.37 -8.37
N ARG A 51 -17.01 7.10 -8.78
CA ARG A 51 -18.00 6.04 -8.53
C ARG A 51 -18.21 5.78 -7.05
N LEU A 52 -17.14 5.77 -6.24
CA LEU A 52 -17.25 5.58 -4.79
C LEU A 52 -17.96 6.77 -4.12
N ALA A 53 -17.71 7.99 -4.60
CA ALA A 53 -18.29 9.23 -4.09
C ALA A 53 -19.66 9.58 -4.70
N ASP A 54 -20.21 8.72 -5.58
CA ASP A 54 -21.46 8.95 -6.33
C ASP A 54 -21.52 10.34 -7.00
N THR A 55 -20.44 10.70 -7.69
CA THR A 55 -20.30 12.01 -8.33
C THR A 55 -19.89 11.89 -9.79
N GLU A 56 -20.28 12.89 -10.58
CA GLU A 56 -19.88 13.00 -11.97
C GLU A 56 -18.56 13.74 -12.12
N LEU A 57 -17.69 13.25 -12.99
CA LEU A 57 -16.42 13.91 -13.31
C LEU A 57 -16.61 14.90 -14.44
N THR A 58 -16.40 16.18 -14.15
CA THR A 58 -16.17 17.20 -15.18
C THR A 58 -14.71 17.14 -15.61
N TRP A 59 -14.46 16.73 -16.85
CA TRP A 59 -13.09 16.59 -17.36
C TRP A 59 -12.51 17.95 -17.77
N GLY A 60 -11.34 18.29 -17.22
CA GLY A 60 -10.42 19.23 -17.87
C GLY A 60 -9.62 18.52 -18.98
N THR A 61 -9.01 19.28 -19.89
CA THR A 61 -8.04 18.74 -20.84
C THR A 61 -6.71 18.42 -20.14
N ASN A 62 -6.22 17.20 -20.38
CA ASN A 62 -5.00 16.59 -19.84
C ASN A 62 -5.00 16.38 -18.31
N ILE A 63 -5.01 15.11 -17.87
CA ILE A 63 -4.86 14.74 -16.46
C ILE A 63 -3.57 13.95 -16.32
N GLU A 64 -2.65 14.52 -15.57
CA GLU A 64 -1.40 13.88 -15.17
C GLU A 64 -1.55 13.39 -13.72
N SER A 65 -0.80 12.35 -13.34
CA SER A 65 -0.83 11.83 -11.97
C SER A 65 -0.34 12.85 -10.95
N GLY A 66 0.54 13.77 -11.37
CA GLY A 66 1.32 14.62 -10.48
C GLY A 66 2.31 13.84 -9.60
N LEU A 67 2.44 12.54 -9.80
CA LEU A 67 3.30 11.65 -9.04
C LEU A 67 4.61 11.44 -9.82
N GLU A 68 5.72 11.57 -9.10
CA GLU A 68 7.04 11.24 -9.62
C GLU A 68 7.41 9.80 -9.24
N ILE A 69 8.00 9.07 -10.18
CA ILE A 69 8.49 7.71 -9.96
C ILE A 69 9.66 7.77 -8.97
N GLN A 70 9.40 7.29 -7.75
CA GLN A 70 10.37 7.33 -6.66
C GLN A 70 11.41 6.20 -6.74
N ARG A 71 11.16 5.14 -7.52
CA ARG A 71 12.14 4.07 -7.71
C ARG A 71 13.21 4.53 -8.69
N ASP A 72 14.46 4.34 -8.30
CA ASP A 72 15.62 4.55 -9.16
C ASP A 72 16.56 3.32 -9.13
N THR A 73 17.68 3.44 -9.85
CA THR A 73 18.69 2.37 -9.92
C THR A 73 19.30 2.03 -8.56
N ILE A 74 19.40 3.01 -7.64
CA ILE A 74 19.92 2.78 -6.28
C ILE A 74 18.92 1.96 -5.47
N ASN A 75 17.62 2.27 -5.59
CA ASN A 75 16.57 1.48 -4.96
C ASN A 75 16.55 0.03 -5.47
N ASP A 76 16.76 -0.17 -6.77
CA ASP A 76 16.80 -1.51 -7.36
C ASP A 76 17.99 -2.32 -6.82
N GLU A 77 19.19 -1.73 -6.73
CA GLU A 77 20.35 -2.38 -6.11
C GLU A 77 20.11 -2.73 -4.64
N TRP A 78 19.50 -1.83 -3.87
CA TRP A 78 19.19 -2.08 -2.45
C TRP A 78 18.16 -3.21 -2.31
N ARG A 79 17.16 -3.24 -3.18
CA ARG A 79 16.16 -4.30 -3.23
C ARG A 79 16.80 -5.65 -3.55
N GLU A 80 17.69 -5.71 -4.53
CA GLU A 80 18.39 -6.96 -4.90
C GLU A 80 19.23 -7.49 -3.74
N ARG A 81 20.05 -6.64 -3.10
CA ARG A 81 20.83 -7.04 -1.92
C ARG A 81 19.94 -7.50 -0.77
N PHE A 82 18.88 -6.74 -0.48
CA PHE A 82 17.93 -7.07 0.58
C PHE A 82 17.29 -8.45 0.35
N LEU A 83 16.84 -8.74 -0.87
CA LEU A 83 16.26 -10.03 -1.18
C LEU A 83 17.29 -11.17 -1.08
N SER A 84 18.53 -10.94 -1.50
CA SER A 84 19.59 -11.95 -1.36
C SER A 84 19.91 -12.29 0.10
N GLU A 85 19.79 -11.33 1.01
CA GLU A 85 20.19 -11.49 2.42
C GLU A 85 19.03 -11.92 3.33
N TYR A 86 17.81 -11.43 3.07
CA TYR A 86 16.67 -11.56 3.99
C TYR A 86 15.51 -12.37 3.42
N ALA A 87 15.48 -12.68 2.11
CA ALA A 87 14.40 -13.48 1.57
C ALA A 87 14.55 -14.94 2.03
N ASP A 88 13.63 -15.37 2.88
CA ASP A 88 13.43 -16.77 3.22
C ASP A 88 12.02 -17.19 2.81
N PRO A 89 11.84 -17.76 1.60
CA PRO A 89 10.53 -18.26 1.15
C PRO A 89 9.97 -19.37 2.04
N SER A 90 10.83 -20.04 2.82
CA SER A 90 10.43 -21.09 3.77
C SER A 90 10.03 -20.54 5.14
N SER A 91 10.26 -19.26 5.42
CA SER A 91 9.87 -18.58 6.66
C SER A 91 8.36 -18.36 6.81
N PHE A 92 7.55 -18.76 5.83
CA PHE A 92 6.10 -18.69 5.87
C PHE A 92 5.50 -19.76 6.81
N TRP A 93 5.90 -19.73 8.07
CA TRP A 93 5.27 -20.48 9.15
C TRP A 93 4.39 -19.54 9.95
N HIS A 94 3.11 -19.90 10.07
CA HIS A 94 2.18 -19.28 11.01
C HIS A 94 2.80 -19.23 12.41
N ARG A 95 3.37 -18.09 12.81
CA ARG A 95 3.53 -17.78 14.23
C ARG A 95 2.12 -17.53 14.77
N PRO A 96 1.65 -18.29 15.77
CA PRO A 96 0.43 -17.92 16.46
C PRO A 96 0.72 -16.60 17.19
N ARG A 97 0.27 -15.47 16.63
CA ARG A 97 0.40 -14.18 17.30
C ARG A 97 -0.58 -14.16 18.47
N HIS A 98 -0.06 -14.19 19.69
CA HIS A 98 -0.73 -13.59 20.84
C HIS A 98 -0.82 -12.08 20.62
N PHE A 99 -1.82 -11.63 19.86
CA PHE A 99 -2.21 -10.22 19.83
C PHE A 99 -2.95 -9.90 21.14
N ARG A 100 -2.23 -9.35 22.12
CA ARG A 100 -2.85 -8.63 23.23
C ARG A 100 -3.33 -7.27 22.69
N GLY A 101 -4.64 -7.21 22.42
CA GLY A 101 -5.50 -6.05 22.67
C GLY A 101 -5.23 -4.77 21.86
N PHE A 102 -5.96 -4.60 20.77
CA PHE A 102 -6.35 -3.27 20.25
C PHE A 102 -7.88 -3.14 20.11
N LEU A 103 -8.60 -3.78 21.04
CA LEU A 103 -10.01 -3.52 21.27
C LEU A 103 -10.17 -3.28 22.78
N LYS A 104 -10.10 -2.01 23.19
CA LYS A 104 -10.81 -1.55 24.37
C LYS A 104 -12.14 -0.97 23.91
N ASN A 105 -13.19 -1.38 24.61
CA ASN A 105 -14.59 -1.01 24.41
C ASN A 105 -14.81 0.50 24.39
#